data_AF-C5LWT6-F1
#
_entry.id   AF-C5LWT6-F1
#
_cell.length_a   1.000
_cell.length_b   1.000
_cell.length_c   1.000
_cell.angle_alpha   90.00
_cell.angle_beta   90.00
_cell.angle_gamma   90.00
#
_symmetry.space_group_name_H-M   'P 1'
#
loop_
_entity.id
_entity.type
_entity.pdbx_description
1 polymer ?
#
loop_
_entity_poly.entity_id
_entity_poly.type
_entity_poly.pdbx_seq_one_letter_code
_entity_poly.pdbx_strand_id
1 'polypeptide(L)'
;VEIDVVDPATQKVLSRTPRCSIEELEMAAKTASEAFSSWRRVPVSVRQRYMFKYAELIRKDMDNLARIVSDELGKTLEDAKGSVFRGLEVVEHSCSVQTIMMGETVQGVANGVDTYSFREPLGVVAGICPFNFPAMIPMWMFPLAVTAGNT
;
A
#
# COMPACT_ATOMS: atom_id res chain seq x y z
N VAL A 1 -17.27 -0.88 -19.44
CA VAL A 1 -16.38 -0.94 -20.62
C VAL A 1 -15.07 -1.54 -20.15
N GLU A 2 -14.48 -2.48 -20.87
CA GLU A 2 -13.17 -3.06 -20.50
C GLU A 2 -12.05 -2.38 -21.27
N ILE A 3 -10.83 -2.44 -20.73
CA ILE A 3 -9.60 -1.94 -21.33
C ILE A 3 -8.67 -3.14 -21.53
N ASP A 4 -8.18 -3.34 -22.75
CA ASP A 4 -7.20 -4.39 -23.04
C ASP A 4 -5.85 -4.02 -22.40
N VAL A 5 -5.25 -4.97 -21.69
CA VAL A 5 -3.85 -4.92 -21.25
C VAL A 5 -3.04 -5.66 -22.29
N VAL A 6 -2.14 -4.95 -22.95
CA VAL A 6 -1.42 -5.44 -24.12
C VAL A 6 0.05 -5.61 -23.78
N ASP A 7 0.61 -6.76 -24.16
CA ASP A 7 2.05 -6.98 -24.11
C ASP A 7 2.73 -6.05 -25.12
N PRO A 8 3.59 -5.11 -24.68
CA PRO A 8 4.22 -4.16 -25.58
C PRO A 8 5.21 -4.83 -26.56
N ALA A 9 5.78 -5.99 -26.23
CA ALA A 9 6.71 -6.71 -27.08
C ALA A 9 6.02 -7.50 -28.20
N THR A 10 4.84 -8.07 -27.93
CA THR A 10 4.13 -8.92 -28.89
C THR A 10 2.85 -8.32 -29.47
N GLN A 11 2.37 -7.21 -28.90
CA GLN A 11 1.10 -6.56 -29.22
C GLN A 11 -0.13 -7.47 -29.01
N LYS A 12 0.03 -8.58 -28.30
CA LYS A 12 -1.07 -9.48 -27.95
C LYS A 12 -1.76 -8.99 -26.69
N VAL A 13 -3.07 -9.17 -26.64
CA VAL A 13 -3.86 -8.93 -25.44
C VAL A 13 -3.51 -10.00 -24.40
N LEU A 14 -3.02 -9.57 -23.25
CA LEU A 14 -2.70 -10.42 -22.09
C LEU A 14 -3.94 -10.66 -21.23
N SER A 15 -4.68 -9.59 -20.96
CA SER A 15 -5.85 -9.58 -20.09
C SER A 15 -6.74 -8.38 -20.40
N ARG A 16 -7.88 -8.29 -19.70
CA ARG A 16 -8.77 -7.13 -19.75
C ARG A 16 -9.03 -6.65 -18.33
N THR A 17 -8.96 -5.33 -18.14
CA THR A 17 -9.26 -4.67 -16.87
C THR A 17 -10.54 -3.85 -17.00
N PRO A 18 -11.40 -3.79 -15.97
CA PRO A 18 -12.59 -2.95 -16.02
C PRO A 18 -12.23 -1.46 -16.06
N ARG A 19 -12.98 -0.68 -16.85
CA ARG A 19 -13.05 0.77 -16.70
C ARG A 19 -14.14 1.09 -15.70
N CYS A 20 -13.74 1.30 -14.44
CA CYS A 20 -14.68 1.53 -13.36
C CYS A 20 -15.54 2.78 -13.60
N SER A 21 -16.81 2.72 -13.19
CA SER A 21 -17.75 3.83 -13.25
C SER A 21 -17.57 4.79 -12.06
N ILE A 22 -18.25 5.94 -12.11
CA ILE A 22 -18.26 6.90 -10.99
C ILE A 22 -18.94 6.27 -9.77
N GLU A 23 -20.00 5.49 -9.99
CA GLU A 23 -20.76 4.81 -8.94
C GLU A 23 -19.91 3.74 -8.23
N GLU A 24 -19.07 3.01 -8.95
CA GLU A 24 -18.12 2.06 -8.36
C GLU A 24 -17.03 2.76 -7.53
N LEU A 25 -16.56 3.93 -7.99
CA LEU A 25 -15.62 4.75 -7.23
C LEU A 25 -16.25 5.29 -5.93
N GLU A 26 -17.48 5.80 -6.01
CA GLU A 26 -18.24 6.27 -4.83
C GLU A 26 -18.49 5.13 -3.84
N MET A 27 -18.82 3.93 -4.35
CA MET A 27 -18.99 2.74 -3.53
C MET A 27 -17.69 2.34 -2.83
N ALA A 28 -16.55 2.37 -3.52
CA ALA A 28 -15.25 2.09 -2.93
C ALA A 28 -14.89 3.11 -1.84
N ALA A 29 -15.10 4.40 -2.10
CA ALA A 29 -14.84 5.48 -1.14
C ALA A 29 -15.73 5.36 0.11
N LYS A 30 -17.02 5.05 -0.08
CA LYS A 30 -17.97 4.80 1.01
C LYS A 30 -17.54 3.59 1.85
N THR A 31 -17.19 2.48 1.20
CA THR A 31 -16.75 1.26 1.88
C THR A 31 -15.48 1.49 2.71
N ALA A 32 -14.50 2.22 2.16
CA ALA A 32 -13.29 2.61 2.89
C ALA A 32 -13.63 3.46 4.12
N SER A 33 -14.50 4.47 3.95
CA SER A 33 -14.95 5.33 5.05
C SER A 33 -15.65 4.55 6.17
N GLU A 34 -16.52 3.60 5.82
CA GLU A 34 -17.20 2.73 6.78
C GLU A 34 -16.19 1.81 7.51
N ALA A 35 -15.27 1.19 6.77
CA ALA A 35 -14.23 0.32 7.31
C ALA A 35 -13.28 1.07 8.27
N PHE A 36 -12.96 2.34 7.98
CA PHE A 36 -12.04 3.16 8.78
C PHE A 36 -12.46 3.24 10.25
N SER A 37 -13.77 3.33 10.51
CA SER A 37 -14.31 3.42 11.88
C SER A 37 -13.88 2.26 12.80
N SER A 38 -13.75 1.06 12.22
CA SER A 38 -13.32 -0.15 12.91
C SER A 38 -11.83 -0.40 12.76
N TRP A 39 -11.28 -0.18 11.56
CA TRP A 39 -9.87 -0.46 11.26
C TRP A 39 -8.90 0.39 12.08
N ARG A 40 -9.20 1.69 12.27
CA ARG A 40 -8.36 2.58 13.10
C ARG A 40 -8.19 2.10 14.55
N ARG A 41 -9.17 1.32 15.05
CA ARG A 41 -9.19 0.78 16.42
C ARG A 41 -8.49 -0.55 16.55
N VAL A 42 -8.19 -1.23 15.44
CA VAL A 42 -7.40 -2.47 15.45
C VAL A 42 -6.00 -2.15 16.00
N PRO A 43 -5.48 -2.86 17.01
CA PRO A 43 -4.18 -2.55 17.59
C PRO A 43 -3.05 -2.51 16.55
N VAL A 44 -2.11 -1.57 16.70
CA VAL A 44 -0.98 -1.36 15.77
C VAL A 44 -0.21 -2.67 15.52
N SER A 45 0.00 -3.48 16.56
CA SER A 45 0.68 -4.78 16.47
C SER A 45 -0.08 -5.82 15.63
N VAL A 46 -1.41 -5.75 15.60
CA VAL A 46 -2.24 -6.63 14.76
C VAL A 46 -2.15 -6.17 13.30
N ARG A 47 -2.22 -4.86 13.04
CA ARG A 47 -2.04 -4.29 11.69
C ARG A 47 -0.67 -4.64 11.11
N GLN A 48 0.38 -4.54 11.93
CA GLN A 48 1.75 -4.95 11.62
C GLN A 48 1.86 -6.42 11.18
N ARG A 49 1.14 -7.35 11.85
CA ARG A 49 1.16 -8.78 11.48
C ARG A 49 0.62 -9.05 10.07
N TYR A 50 -0.36 -8.27 9.62
CA TYR A 50 -0.83 -8.38 8.24
C TYR A 50 0.26 -7.98 7.23
N MET A 51 1.06 -6.96 7.52
CA MET A 51 2.18 -6.58 6.64
C MET A 51 3.33 -7.59 6.67
N PHE A 52 3.61 -8.22 7.82
CA PHE A 52 4.55 -9.35 7.84
C PHE A 52 4.08 -10.49 6.93
N LYS A 53 2.78 -10.83 6.98
CA LYS A 53 2.22 -11.85 6.09
C LYS A 53 2.25 -11.40 4.63
N TYR A 54 1.95 -10.15 4.34
CA TYR A 54 2.00 -9.62 2.99
C TYR A 54 3.42 -9.66 2.42
N ALA A 55 4.43 -9.26 3.19
CA ALA A 55 5.84 -9.38 2.82
C ALA A 55 6.26 -10.84 2.53
N GLU A 56 5.82 -11.79 3.35
CA GLU A 56 6.04 -13.22 3.12
C GLU A 56 5.42 -13.68 1.79
N LEU A 57 4.18 -13.28 1.51
CA LEU A 57 3.47 -13.64 0.28
C LEU A 57 4.15 -13.05 -0.97
N ILE A 58 4.60 -11.80 -0.92
CA ILE A 58 5.35 -11.18 -2.02
C ILE A 58 6.65 -11.95 -2.28
N ARG A 59 7.41 -12.31 -1.23
CA ARG A 59 8.64 -13.10 -1.40
C ARG A 59 8.36 -14.46 -2.02
N LYS A 60 7.28 -15.12 -1.58
CA LYS A 60 6.87 -16.42 -2.09
C LYS A 60 6.48 -16.38 -3.57
N ASP A 61 5.82 -15.31 -4.01
CA ASP A 61 5.31 -15.17 -5.39
C ASP A 61 6.17 -14.24 -6.27
N MET A 62 7.40 -13.94 -5.84
CA MET A 62 8.27 -12.93 -6.46
C MET A 62 8.44 -13.14 -7.97
N ASP A 63 8.69 -14.37 -8.41
CA ASP A 63 8.95 -14.66 -9.83
C ASP A 63 7.69 -14.49 -10.67
N ASN A 64 6.51 -14.82 -10.13
CA ASN A 64 5.24 -14.62 -10.82
C ASN A 64 4.88 -13.13 -10.91
N LEU A 65 5.05 -12.38 -9.81
CA LEU A 65 4.86 -10.93 -9.80
C LEU A 65 5.81 -10.23 -10.80
N ALA A 66 7.09 -10.61 -10.82
CA ALA A 66 8.06 -10.07 -11.76
C ALA A 66 7.67 -10.37 -13.21
N ARG A 67 7.16 -11.58 -13.49
CA ARG A 67 6.68 -11.95 -14.83
C ARG A 67 5.48 -11.10 -15.26
N ILE A 68 4.49 -10.88 -14.39
CA ILE A 68 3.35 -9.99 -14.69
C ILE A 68 3.85 -8.58 -15.03
N VAL A 69 4.75 -8.03 -14.23
CA VAL A 69 5.33 -6.70 -14.49
C VAL A 69 6.11 -6.68 -15.81
N SER A 70 6.88 -7.73 -16.12
CA SER A 70 7.62 -7.86 -17.38
C SER A 70 6.67 -7.91 -18.57
N ASP A 71 5.64 -8.75 -18.51
CA ASP A 71 4.67 -8.97 -19.58
C ASP A 71 3.84 -7.71 -19.86
N GLU A 72 3.35 -7.02 -18.82
CA GLU A 72 2.47 -5.85 -18.98
C GLU A 72 3.22 -4.55 -19.30
N LEU A 73 4.47 -4.39 -18.83
CA LEU A 73 5.23 -3.14 -18.99
C LEU A 73 6.35 -3.23 -20.02
N GLY A 74 6.88 -4.43 -20.29
CA GLY A 74 7.96 -4.67 -21.25
C GLY A 74 9.38 -4.46 -20.73
N LYS A 75 9.58 -4.29 -19.40
CA LYS A 75 10.94 -4.28 -18.82
C LYS A 75 11.50 -5.69 -18.72
N THR A 76 12.82 -5.83 -18.61
CA THR A 76 13.45 -7.15 -18.42
C THR A 76 12.94 -7.81 -17.13
N LEU A 77 12.95 -9.14 -17.08
CA LEU A 77 12.53 -9.89 -15.89
C LEU A 77 13.38 -9.53 -14.66
N GLU A 78 14.67 -9.25 -14.86
CA GLU A 78 15.58 -8.82 -13.79
C GLU A 78 15.19 -7.44 -13.25
N ASP A 79 14.96 -6.46 -14.14
CA ASP A 79 14.47 -5.13 -13.73
C ASP A 79 13.09 -5.21 -13.07
N ALA A 80 12.22 -6.10 -13.55
CA ALA A 80 10.91 -6.33 -12.95
C ALA A 80 11.03 -6.88 -11.54
N LYS A 81 11.89 -7.89 -11.33
CA LYS A 81 12.15 -8.48 -10.01
C LYS A 81 12.76 -7.43 -9.06
N GLY A 82 13.71 -6.64 -9.53
CA GLY A 82 14.24 -5.49 -8.79
C GLY A 82 13.14 -4.50 -8.40
N SER A 83 12.26 -4.14 -9.33
CA SER A 83 11.12 -3.24 -9.06
C SER A 83 10.16 -3.79 -8.00
N VAL A 84 9.80 -5.07 -8.05
CA VAL A 84 8.92 -5.69 -7.03
C VAL A 84 9.63 -5.70 -5.68
N PHE A 85 10.92 -6.04 -5.67
CA PHE A 85 11.74 -6.04 -4.46
C PHE A 85 11.82 -4.66 -3.79
N ARG A 86 11.98 -3.58 -4.57
CA ARG A 86 11.95 -2.20 -4.03
C ARG A 86 10.62 -1.82 -3.39
N GLY A 87 9.51 -2.39 -3.88
CA GLY A 87 8.20 -2.23 -3.22
C GLY A 87 8.10 -3.05 -1.93
N LEU A 88 8.60 -4.28 -1.94
CA LEU A 88 8.69 -5.15 -0.76
C LEU A 88 9.46 -4.48 0.39
N GLU A 89 10.56 -3.78 0.11
CA GLU A 89 11.30 -3.04 1.14
C GLU A 89 10.42 -2.00 1.87
N VAL A 90 9.46 -1.38 1.18
CA VAL A 90 8.53 -0.44 1.84
C VAL A 90 7.46 -1.17 2.66
N VAL A 91 7.02 -2.34 2.22
CA VAL A 91 6.17 -3.22 3.03
C VAL A 91 6.91 -3.63 4.31
N GLU A 92 8.18 -4.00 4.21
CA GLU A 92 9.02 -4.34 5.36
C GLU A 92 9.25 -3.14 6.27
N HIS A 93 9.48 -1.95 5.69
CA HIS A 93 9.57 -0.72 6.47
C HIS A 93 8.28 -0.42 7.24
N SER A 94 7.11 -0.66 6.63
CA SER A 94 5.82 -0.50 7.29
C SER A 94 5.64 -1.46 8.48
N CYS A 95 6.37 -2.59 8.51
CA CYS A 95 6.40 -3.47 9.68
C CYS A 95 7.09 -2.82 10.89
N SER A 96 7.77 -1.69 10.74
CA SER A 96 8.27 -0.87 11.85
C SER A 96 7.25 0.17 12.35
N VAL A 97 5.97 0.05 11.97
CA VAL A 97 4.92 1.05 12.29
C VAL A 97 4.84 1.46 13.76
N GLN A 98 5.16 0.56 14.70
CA GLN A 98 5.05 0.85 16.13
C GLN A 98 5.96 1.98 16.54
N THR A 99 7.22 1.97 16.07
CA THR A 99 8.18 3.04 16.35
C THR A 99 7.88 4.29 15.52
N ILE A 100 7.40 4.12 14.28
CA ILE A 100 7.01 5.23 13.40
C ILE A 100 5.81 6.01 13.95
N MET A 101 4.90 5.35 14.66
CA MET A 101 3.67 5.94 15.22
C MET A 101 3.84 6.52 16.62
N MET A 102 5.02 6.40 17.24
CA MET A 102 5.27 7.01 18.55
C MET A 102 5.06 8.53 18.48
N GLY A 103 4.34 9.05 19.46
CA GLY A 103 4.29 10.48 19.72
C GLY A 103 5.49 10.93 20.56
N GLU A 104 5.42 12.17 21.03
CA GLU A 104 6.47 12.80 21.82
C GLU A 104 5.92 13.23 23.17
N THR A 105 6.79 13.33 24.17
CA THR A 105 6.42 13.78 25.53
C THR A 105 7.46 14.75 26.04
N VAL A 106 7.03 15.85 26.66
CA VAL A 106 7.90 16.82 27.33
C VAL A 106 7.34 17.10 28.72
N GLN A 107 8.16 16.91 29.75
CA GLN A 107 7.76 17.18 31.13
C GLN A 107 8.10 18.61 31.55
N GLY A 108 7.31 19.17 32.45
CA GLY A 108 7.61 20.45 33.10
C GLY A 108 7.65 21.65 32.14
N VAL A 109 6.81 21.66 31.11
CA VAL A 109 6.69 22.82 30.22
C VAL A 109 6.17 24.06 30.96
N ALA A 110 5.47 23.84 32.08
CA ALA A 110 5.14 24.83 33.10
C ALA A 110 4.95 24.12 34.46
N ASN A 111 4.77 24.89 35.54
CA ASN A 111 4.54 24.33 36.88
C ASN A 111 3.33 23.40 36.90
N GLY A 112 3.58 22.10 37.09
CA GLY A 112 2.54 21.07 37.12
C GLY A 112 1.95 20.73 35.74
N VAL A 113 2.63 21.09 34.64
CA VAL A 113 2.14 20.85 33.28
C VAL A 113 3.17 20.07 32.47
N ASP A 114 2.74 18.91 31.98
CA ASP A 114 3.44 18.08 30.99
C ASP A 114 2.68 18.13 29.65
N THR A 115 3.37 17.86 28.55
CA THR A 115 2.76 17.74 27.22
C THR A 115 3.05 16.37 26.62
N TYR A 116 2.10 15.88 25.82
CA TYR A 116 2.25 14.69 25.01
C TYR A 116 1.56 14.88 23.66
N SER A 117 2.00 14.13 22.66
CA SER A 117 1.37 14.05 21.34
C SER A 117 1.08 12.60 20.96
N PHE A 118 0.15 12.41 20.03
CA PHE A 118 -0.15 11.12 19.42
C PHE A 118 -0.18 11.28 17.90
N ARG A 119 0.23 10.24 17.19
CA ARG A 119 0.01 10.12 15.74
C ARG A 119 -1.25 9.29 15.53
N GLU A 120 -2.24 9.86 14.86
CA GLU A 120 -3.51 9.22 14.55
C GLU A 120 -3.69 9.10 13.03
N PRO A 121 -4.33 8.03 12.53
CA PRO A 121 -4.67 7.95 11.12
C PRO A 121 -5.72 9.00 10.75
N LEU A 122 -5.64 9.49 9.51
CA LEU A 122 -6.47 10.59 9.00
C LEU A 122 -7.83 10.12 8.47
N GLY A 123 -7.91 8.92 7.90
CA GLY A 123 -9.14 8.41 7.28
C GLY A 123 -8.89 7.62 6.01
N VAL A 124 -9.65 7.94 4.97
CA VAL A 124 -9.52 7.35 3.64
C VAL A 124 -8.38 8.02 2.88
N VAL A 125 -7.49 7.23 2.28
CA VAL A 125 -6.36 7.69 1.47
C VAL A 125 -6.50 7.15 0.04
N ALA A 126 -6.43 8.05 -0.95
CA ALA A 126 -6.48 7.67 -2.36
C ALA A 126 -5.08 7.52 -2.96
N GLY A 127 -4.85 6.43 -3.70
CA GLY A 127 -3.62 6.19 -4.45
C GLY A 127 -3.84 6.23 -5.96
N ILE A 128 -3.10 7.09 -6.67
CA ILE A 128 -3.11 7.16 -8.14
C ILE A 128 -1.66 6.92 -8.60
N CYS A 129 -1.45 5.79 -9.29
CA CYS A 129 -0.11 5.31 -9.63
C CYS A 129 0.15 5.40 -11.14
N PRO A 130 1.36 5.79 -11.57
CA PRO A 130 1.75 5.73 -12.97
C PRO A 130 2.11 4.30 -13.39
N PHE A 131 2.15 4.07 -14.69
CA PHE A 131 2.37 2.74 -15.27
C PHE A 131 3.81 2.21 -15.16
N ASN A 132 4.81 3.09 -15.04
CA ASN A 132 6.23 2.73 -15.18
C ASN A 132 6.80 1.86 -14.04
N PHE A 133 6.12 1.83 -12.89
CA PHE A 133 6.48 1.01 -11.74
C PHE A 133 5.23 0.43 -11.06
N PRO A 134 4.56 -0.53 -11.71
CA PRO A 134 3.20 -0.93 -11.37
C PRO A 134 3.11 -1.74 -10.06
N ALA A 135 4.22 -2.27 -9.56
CA ALA A 135 4.28 -2.90 -8.24
C ALA A 135 4.86 -1.94 -7.18
N MET A 136 5.97 -1.28 -7.49
CA MET A 136 6.74 -0.47 -6.53
C MET A 136 5.96 0.75 -6.02
N ILE A 137 5.38 1.55 -6.92
CA ILE A 137 4.72 2.81 -6.52
C ILE A 137 3.45 2.54 -5.68
N PRO A 138 2.55 1.60 -6.05
CA PRO A 138 1.45 1.25 -5.16
C PRO A 138 1.92 0.80 -3.77
N MET A 139 2.97 -0.02 -3.71
CA MET A 139 3.58 -0.46 -2.43
C MET A 139 4.27 0.66 -1.65
N TRP A 140 4.54 1.82 -2.25
CA TRP A 140 4.99 3.00 -1.52
C TRP A 140 3.85 3.72 -0.79
N MET A 141 2.61 3.45 -1.18
CA MET A 141 1.43 4.17 -0.68
C MET A 141 0.67 3.34 0.36
N PHE A 142 0.00 2.27 -0.10
CA PHE A 142 -1.00 1.60 0.73
C PHE A 142 -0.42 0.84 1.93
N PRO A 143 0.78 0.22 1.90
CA PRO A 143 1.28 -0.51 3.06
C PRO A 143 1.47 0.40 4.27
N LEU A 144 2.04 1.60 4.08
CA LEU A 144 2.20 2.58 5.14
C LEU A 144 0.85 3.12 5.62
N ALA A 145 -0.03 3.52 4.69
CA ALA A 145 -1.33 4.06 5.02
C ALA A 145 -2.17 3.07 5.84
N VAL A 146 -2.31 1.84 5.36
CA VAL A 146 -3.10 0.78 5.98
C VAL A 146 -2.53 0.42 7.35
N THR A 147 -1.21 0.28 7.48
CA THR A 147 -0.58 -0.11 8.75
C THR A 147 -0.66 1.00 9.80
N ALA A 148 -0.60 2.27 9.39
CA ALA A 148 -0.84 3.41 10.26
C ALA A 148 -2.31 3.50 10.74
N GLY A 149 -3.23 2.77 10.11
CA GLY A 149 -4.65 2.67 10.50
C GLY A 149 -5.60 3.44 9.59
N ASN A 150 -5.12 3.91 8.44
CA ASN A 150 -5.95 4.48 7.38
C ASN A 150 -6.57 3.35 6.54
N THR A 151 -7.50 3.71 5.66
CA THR A 151 -8.07 2.83 4.63
C THR A 151 -7.74 3.34 3.24
#